data_AF-A0A9X2B857-F1
#
_entry.id   AF-A0A9X2B857-F1
#
_cell.length_a   1.000
_cell.length_b   1.000
_cell.length_c   1.000
_cell.angle_alpha   90.00
_cell.angle_beta   90.00
_cell.angle_gamma   90.00
#
_symmetry.space_group_name_H-M   'P 1'
#
loop_
_entity.id
_entity.type
_entity.pdbx_description
1 polymer ?
#
loop_
_entity_poly.entity_id
_entity_poly.type
_entity_poly.pdbx_seq_one_letter_code
_entity_poly.pdbx_strand_id
1 'polypeptide(L)'
;MRFMGNIGRKLLFLGLAGMMLTMNASMVKAGGDQAQPRNLVAGLTYTLSENPEDNYPDRNDELTDGVYDPSLTFTSPAWQGHLRGKVREVVFDLGELKSISEVKAHFMQHSEVGIFYPNTVSMYVSMDGEHWGTLAHINTKIPIWEPGPATDQFYQWNGETDGVPSNGNPHAVMAQARYVKVTFVAGTFAFLDEIEVLGVDGKDKKSAKISVDEPAYAQAETTGGINNLVLLYNGWYDHGEGDWTKENIVPYISYVDPNGQPKDWLYDGVLYLGLWGEHWSGSYETGTANLTNWKWYLDKTFAPEGNLKQLDEATKETAVKLGDRKHKTKVVLMIPNPGKSLSDFGDVDGDGISENMVSAEVGNEAAFANRKKAVEWYMNELRKRWSSAGYSHLELAGMYWVAEGADDEDDRNLIQYASQLVHKEKKRFYWIPYFFGNQNYAGKQLGFDVAALQPNYFFDEVPIERIETAATLAKQYHMGVEMEFDERMNTDPSFRQKYIEYLNGGIDYGYMKNVFKAYYQGNTALLDSARSQDPAVRQLYDFMYQFIKGTYVKQTP
;
A
#
# COMPACT_ATOMS: atom_id res chain seq x y z
N MET A 1 -10.40 58.84 69.60
CA MET A 1 -10.48 58.72 71.07
C MET A 1 -9.31 57.85 71.53
N ARG A 2 -8.29 58.46 72.14
CA ARG A 2 -7.19 57.75 72.82
C ARG A 2 -7.77 57.00 74.03
N PHE A 3 -7.24 55.84 74.38
CA PHE A 3 -6.82 55.59 75.78
C PHE A 3 -5.84 54.40 75.85
N MET A 4 -4.73 54.67 76.55
CA MET A 4 -3.65 53.77 76.93
C MET A 4 -3.92 53.14 78.30
N GLY A 5 -3.17 52.07 78.61
CA GLY A 5 -2.82 51.61 79.96
C GLY A 5 -3.44 50.25 80.31
N ASN A 6 -2.80 49.34 81.04
CA ASN A 6 -1.64 49.48 81.92
C ASN A 6 -1.18 48.09 82.44
N ILE A 7 0.14 47.95 82.65
CA ILE A 7 0.83 47.40 83.85
C ILE A 7 0.83 45.88 84.18
N GLY A 8 2.07 45.36 84.28
CA GLY A 8 2.59 44.59 85.42
C GLY A 8 2.76 43.07 85.18
N ARG A 9 3.80 42.36 85.62
CA ARG A 9 5.00 42.63 86.45
C ARG A 9 5.89 41.34 86.39
N LYS A 10 7.22 41.51 86.30
CA LYS A 10 8.35 40.81 87.01
C LYS A 10 8.39 39.26 87.09
N LEU A 11 9.49 38.51 87.03
CA LEU A 11 10.96 38.69 86.90
C LEU A 11 11.56 37.25 86.82
N LEU A 12 12.56 36.96 85.98
CA LEU A 12 13.90 36.41 86.35
C LEU A 12 14.72 35.98 85.11
N PHE A 13 15.97 36.43 85.11
CA PHE A 13 17.09 36.18 84.18
C PHE A 13 17.60 34.72 84.27
N LEU A 14 18.37 34.11 83.34
CA LEU A 14 19.55 34.56 82.57
C LEU A 14 19.92 33.46 81.54
N GLY A 15 20.39 33.80 80.33
CA GLY A 15 21.17 32.86 79.52
C GLY A 15 21.17 33.06 77.99
N LEU A 16 22.22 33.73 77.49
CA LEU A 16 22.75 33.76 76.12
C LEU A 16 22.06 34.61 75.03
N ALA A 17 22.89 35.53 74.50
CA ALA A 17 22.66 36.37 73.34
C ALA A 17 22.85 35.59 72.03
N GLY A 18 22.03 35.90 71.02
CA GLY A 18 22.15 35.34 69.67
C GLY A 18 21.08 35.89 68.73
N MET A 19 21.46 36.94 68.00
CA MET A 19 20.69 37.76 67.08
C MET A 19 19.92 36.97 66.00
N MET A 20 18.63 37.31 65.81
CA MET A 20 17.78 36.78 64.73
C MET A 20 18.15 37.33 63.35
N LEU A 21 18.15 36.39 62.38
CA LEU A 21 17.66 36.46 61.00
C LEU A 21 18.08 37.61 60.07
N THR A 22 18.89 37.24 59.09
CA THR A 22 18.45 37.13 57.68
C THR A 22 19.16 35.94 57.02
N MET A 23 18.52 34.77 56.97
CA MET A 23 18.96 33.68 56.09
C MET A 23 18.25 33.82 54.75
N ASN A 24 19.01 34.21 53.73
CA ASN A 24 18.65 33.95 52.35
C ASN A 24 18.50 32.43 52.19
N ALA A 25 17.26 31.96 52.17
CA ALA A 25 16.96 30.66 51.62
C ALA A 25 17.27 30.73 50.13
N SER A 26 18.43 30.20 49.75
CA SER A 26 18.72 29.79 48.38
C SER A 26 17.58 28.86 47.96
N MET A 27 16.63 29.36 47.16
CA MET A 27 15.79 28.51 46.34
C MET A 27 16.74 27.78 45.41
N VAL A 28 17.06 26.54 45.77
CA VAL A 28 17.42 25.53 44.79
C VAL A 28 16.22 25.48 43.85
N LYS A 29 16.37 26.06 42.65
CA LYS A 29 15.56 25.68 41.50
C LYS A 29 15.71 24.18 41.40
N ALA A 30 14.67 23.43 41.75
CA ALA A 30 14.50 22.11 41.18
C ALA A 30 14.41 22.34 39.66
N GLY A 31 15.53 22.13 38.97
CA GLY A 31 15.50 21.88 37.54
C GLY A 31 14.59 20.68 37.37
N GLY A 32 13.51 20.83 36.60
CA GLY A 32 12.76 19.68 36.16
C GLY A 32 13.70 18.87 35.27
N ASP A 33 14.28 17.81 35.81
CA ASP A 33 14.90 16.77 34.98
C ASP A 33 13.80 16.27 34.05
N GLN A 34 13.94 16.56 32.76
CA GLN A 34 13.22 15.80 31.76
C GLN A 34 13.72 14.36 31.88
N ALA A 35 12.84 13.44 32.25
CA ALA A 35 13.18 12.03 32.31
C ALA A 35 13.80 11.63 30.97
N GLN A 36 14.98 11.01 31.01
CA GLN A 36 15.64 10.53 29.80
C GLN A 36 14.88 9.30 29.29
N PRO A 37 14.65 9.18 27.97
CA PRO A 37 14.04 7.98 27.40
C PRO A 37 14.84 6.72 27.77
N ARG A 38 14.13 5.64 28.09
CA ARG A 38 14.69 4.29 28.33
C ARG A 38 13.91 3.27 27.51
N ASN A 39 14.47 2.08 27.30
CA ASN A 39 13.70 0.96 26.78
C ASN A 39 12.64 0.56 27.84
N LEU A 40 11.37 0.75 27.48
CA LEU A 40 10.21 0.54 28.33
C LEU A 40 9.79 -0.94 28.36
N VAL A 41 10.21 -1.74 27.38
CA VAL A 41 9.89 -3.16 27.28
C VAL A 41 11.00 -4.09 27.73
N ALA A 42 12.18 -3.57 28.07
CA ALA A 42 13.31 -4.39 28.53
C ALA A 42 12.92 -5.29 29.71
N GLY A 43 13.07 -6.60 29.53
CA GLY A 43 12.70 -7.65 30.48
C GLY A 43 11.21 -7.83 30.73
N LEU A 44 10.34 -7.30 29.87
CA LEU A 44 8.89 -7.54 29.91
C LEU A 44 8.51 -8.75 29.05
N THR A 45 7.58 -9.55 29.54
CA THR A 45 6.88 -10.53 28.71
C THR A 45 6.01 -9.86 27.66
N TYR A 46 5.74 -10.55 26.56
CA TYR A 46 4.85 -10.10 25.50
C TYR A 46 3.86 -11.20 25.07
N THR A 47 2.88 -10.82 24.25
CA THR A 47 1.92 -11.76 23.64
C THR A 47 2.18 -11.86 22.14
N LEU A 48 2.26 -13.09 21.64
CA LEU A 48 2.34 -13.39 20.23
C LEU A 48 0.98 -13.88 19.70
N SER A 49 0.56 -13.39 18.53
CA SER A 49 -0.65 -13.91 17.86
C SER A 49 -0.49 -15.34 17.36
N GLU A 50 0.74 -15.75 17.07
CA GLU A 50 1.12 -17.08 16.61
C GLU A 50 2.51 -17.40 17.16
N ASN A 51 2.68 -18.62 17.69
CA ASN A 51 3.97 -19.04 18.21
C ASN A 51 5.03 -19.12 17.10
N PRO A 52 6.32 -18.92 17.40
CA PRO A 52 7.40 -19.25 16.48
C PRO A 52 7.47 -20.76 16.24
N GLU A 53 8.19 -21.16 15.20
CA GLU A 53 8.40 -22.56 14.86
C GLU A 53 9.17 -23.29 15.97
N ASP A 54 8.84 -24.57 16.22
CA ASP A 54 9.43 -25.38 17.29
C ASP A 54 10.97 -25.45 17.23
N ASN A 55 11.55 -25.34 16.02
CA ASN A 55 12.99 -25.36 15.78
C ASN A 55 13.67 -24.02 16.06
N TYR A 56 12.91 -22.92 16.11
CA TYR A 56 13.36 -21.56 16.40
C TYR A 56 12.39 -20.86 17.38
N PRO A 57 12.20 -21.43 18.58
CA PRO A 57 11.14 -21.02 19.49
C PRO A 57 11.50 -19.77 20.29
N ASP A 58 10.48 -19.14 20.86
CA ASP A 58 10.57 -18.20 21.98
C ASP A 58 10.71 -19.00 23.29
N ARG A 59 11.82 -18.83 24.02
CA ARG A 59 12.10 -19.57 25.26
C ARG A 59 12.32 -18.67 26.46
N ASN A 60 12.78 -17.44 26.26
CA ASN A 60 13.19 -16.55 27.35
C ASN A 60 12.80 -15.09 27.10
N ASP A 61 11.67 -14.85 26.43
CA ASP A 61 11.25 -13.49 26.06
C ASP A 61 12.34 -12.80 25.22
N GLU A 62 12.91 -13.53 24.24
CA GLU A 62 14.08 -13.14 23.45
C GLU A 62 13.96 -11.69 22.94
N LEU A 63 12.76 -11.25 22.57
CA LEU A 63 12.54 -9.90 22.02
C LEU A 63 12.76 -8.73 22.97
N THR A 64 13.06 -8.98 24.23
CA THR A 64 13.21 -7.93 25.25
C THR A 64 14.40 -8.13 26.18
N ASP A 65 15.27 -9.08 25.88
CA ASP A 65 16.39 -9.45 26.74
C ASP A 65 17.64 -8.57 26.50
N GLY A 66 17.62 -7.75 25.44
CA GLY A 66 18.69 -6.84 25.05
C GLY A 66 19.84 -7.53 24.32
N VAL A 67 19.65 -8.76 23.84
CA VAL A 67 20.65 -9.56 23.13
C VAL A 67 20.47 -9.46 21.63
N TYR A 68 21.54 -9.09 20.94
CA TYR A 68 21.65 -9.15 19.49
C TYR A 68 22.67 -10.22 19.12
N ASP A 69 22.43 -11.00 18.07
CA ASP A 69 23.45 -11.91 17.54
C ASP A 69 24.26 -11.24 16.41
N PRO A 70 25.45 -10.69 16.69
CA PRO A 70 26.26 -10.02 15.67
C PRO A 70 26.85 -10.98 14.63
N SER A 71 26.74 -12.31 14.87
CA SER A 71 27.24 -13.31 13.93
C SER A 71 26.21 -13.70 12.87
N LEU A 72 24.96 -13.29 13.03
CA LEU A 72 23.83 -13.63 12.14
C LEU A 72 23.71 -15.15 11.93
N THR A 73 23.92 -15.90 13.01
CA THR A 73 23.84 -17.36 12.99
C THR A 73 22.40 -17.75 13.29
N PHE A 74 21.66 -18.20 12.28
CA PHE A 74 20.24 -18.54 12.44
C PHE A 74 19.95 -19.69 13.41
N THR A 75 20.95 -20.44 13.86
CA THR A 75 20.83 -21.45 14.93
C THR A 75 21.13 -20.92 16.32
N SER A 76 21.49 -19.64 16.43
CA SER A 76 21.66 -18.94 17.71
C SER A 76 20.32 -18.85 18.43
N PRO A 77 20.28 -19.10 19.75
CA PRO A 77 19.05 -19.02 20.53
C PRO A 77 18.55 -17.58 20.72
N ALA A 78 19.30 -16.56 20.28
CA ALA A 78 18.83 -15.18 20.31
C ALA A 78 17.70 -14.92 19.29
N TRP A 79 17.63 -15.71 18.22
CA TRP A 79 16.59 -15.56 17.21
C TRP A 79 15.39 -16.44 17.50
N GLN A 80 14.20 -15.88 17.36
CA GLN A 80 12.99 -16.65 17.10
C GLN A 80 12.62 -16.59 15.61
N GLY A 81 12.05 -17.68 15.10
CA GLY A 81 11.76 -17.86 13.67
C GLY A 81 10.29 -18.12 13.42
N HIS A 82 9.66 -17.27 12.59
CA HIS A 82 8.27 -17.45 12.15
C HIS A 82 8.22 -17.86 10.70
N LEU A 83 7.40 -18.86 10.38
CA LEU A 83 7.26 -19.39 9.03
C LEU A 83 5.87 -19.12 8.46
N ARG A 84 5.83 -18.50 7.28
CA ARG A 84 4.67 -18.41 6.36
C ARG A 84 3.36 -17.87 6.99
N GLY A 85 2.39 -17.62 6.13
CA GLY A 85 0.99 -17.46 6.54
C GLY A 85 0.62 -16.07 7.06
N LYS A 86 -0.14 -16.05 8.15
CA LYS A 86 -0.89 -14.88 8.66
C LYS A 86 0.02 -13.79 9.23
N VAL A 87 -0.54 -12.59 9.42
CA VAL A 87 0.12 -11.49 10.11
C VAL A 87 0.51 -11.94 11.53
N ARG A 88 1.78 -11.75 11.89
CA ARG A 88 2.28 -11.92 13.26
C ARG A 88 2.09 -10.61 14.01
N GLU A 89 1.61 -10.70 15.24
CA GLU A 89 1.48 -9.57 16.16
C GLU A 89 2.29 -9.84 17.43
N VAL A 90 3.13 -8.89 17.81
CA VAL A 90 3.86 -8.87 19.09
C VAL A 90 3.31 -7.72 19.91
N VAL A 91 2.69 -8.01 21.06
CA VAL A 91 2.01 -7.02 21.90
C VAL A 91 2.66 -6.91 23.27
N PHE A 92 3.01 -5.68 23.65
CA PHE A 92 3.58 -5.32 24.94
C PHE A 92 2.56 -4.53 25.77
N ASP A 93 2.34 -4.91 27.03
CA ASP A 93 1.61 -4.11 28.02
C ASP A 93 2.61 -3.40 28.94
N LEU A 94 2.68 -2.07 28.85
CA LEU A 94 3.56 -1.24 29.66
C LEU A 94 3.01 -0.99 31.08
N GLY A 95 1.85 -1.56 31.40
CA GLY A 95 1.15 -1.52 32.70
C GLY A 95 0.37 -0.23 32.95
N GLU A 96 0.90 0.91 32.49
CA GLU A 96 0.30 2.24 32.64
C GLU A 96 0.60 3.14 31.44
N LEU A 97 0.05 4.35 31.43
CA LEU A 97 0.32 5.32 30.38
C LEU A 97 1.80 5.72 30.38
N LYS A 98 2.43 5.60 29.21
CA LYS A 98 3.78 6.06 28.88
C LYS A 98 3.74 7.03 27.70
N SER A 99 4.86 7.71 27.48
CA SER A 99 5.10 8.54 26.29
C SER A 99 6.24 7.92 25.48
N ILE A 100 5.90 7.33 24.34
CA ILE A 100 6.80 6.56 23.46
C ILE A 100 7.45 7.50 22.46
N SER A 101 8.78 7.56 22.43
CA SER A 101 9.54 8.35 21.45
C SER A 101 10.01 7.54 20.27
N GLU A 102 10.20 6.23 20.45
CA GLU A 102 10.77 5.37 19.42
C GLU A 102 10.30 3.92 19.60
N VAL A 103 10.10 3.23 18.48
CA VAL A 103 9.92 1.77 18.44
C VAL A 103 10.86 1.22 17.38
N LYS A 104 11.60 0.18 17.71
CA LYS A 104 12.61 -0.41 16.83
C LYS A 104 12.55 -1.93 16.92
N ALA A 105 12.56 -2.62 15.78
CA ALA A 105 12.55 -4.06 15.70
C ALA A 105 13.70 -4.54 14.81
N HIS A 106 14.44 -5.55 15.26
CA HIS A 106 15.62 -6.07 14.58
C HIS A 106 15.31 -7.39 13.89
N PHE A 107 15.72 -7.50 12.63
CA PHE A 107 15.50 -8.68 11.80
C PHE A 107 16.77 -9.08 11.07
N MET A 108 16.85 -10.36 10.72
CA MET A 108 17.89 -10.93 9.87
C MET A 108 17.32 -11.47 8.56
N GLN A 109 18.11 -11.38 7.51
CA GLN A 109 17.94 -12.10 6.25
C GLN A 109 19.15 -13.01 5.99
N HIS A 110 18.88 -14.25 5.62
CA HIS A 110 19.86 -15.24 5.19
C HIS A 110 19.23 -16.07 4.07
N SER A 111 19.28 -15.53 2.86
CA SER A 111 18.49 -16.03 1.72
C SER A 111 18.90 -17.44 1.28
N GLU A 112 20.17 -17.82 1.45
CA GLU A 112 20.67 -19.18 1.14
C GLU A 112 19.97 -20.30 1.93
N VAL A 113 19.42 -19.97 3.11
CA VAL A 113 18.68 -20.91 3.97
C VAL A 113 17.18 -20.57 4.07
N GLY A 114 16.69 -19.68 3.19
CA GLY A 114 15.27 -19.35 3.08
C GLY A 114 14.74 -18.39 4.16
N ILE A 115 15.63 -17.64 4.83
CA ILE A 115 15.26 -16.58 5.78
C ILE A 115 15.29 -15.25 5.05
N PHE A 116 14.16 -14.54 5.07
CA PHE A 116 14.00 -13.28 4.37
C PHE A 116 13.42 -12.22 5.30
N TYR A 117 13.74 -10.97 5.01
CA TYR A 117 13.06 -9.86 5.67
C TYR A 117 11.55 -9.89 5.40
N PRO A 118 10.72 -9.44 6.35
CA PRO A 118 9.35 -9.10 6.04
C PRO A 118 9.31 -7.91 5.07
N ASN A 119 8.40 -7.95 4.09
CA ASN A 119 8.22 -6.83 3.15
C ASN A 119 7.93 -5.51 3.89
N THR A 120 7.17 -5.59 4.99
CA THR A 120 6.83 -4.46 5.85
C THR A 120 6.74 -4.90 7.31
N VAL A 121 7.24 -4.05 8.21
CA VAL A 121 6.99 -4.10 9.65
C VAL A 121 6.15 -2.89 10.03
N SER A 122 5.04 -3.11 10.74
CA SER A 122 4.12 -2.04 11.15
C SER A 122 4.12 -1.90 12.66
N MET A 123 4.00 -0.67 13.14
CA MET A 123 4.09 -0.32 14.55
C MET A 123 2.86 0.47 14.98
N TYR A 124 2.29 0.09 16.11
CA TYR A 124 1.04 0.64 16.62
C TYR A 124 1.12 0.90 18.12
N VAL A 125 0.26 1.80 18.59
CA VAL A 125 0.05 2.07 20.01
C VAL A 125 -1.43 2.02 20.37
N SER A 126 -1.72 1.66 21.62
CA SER A 126 -3.08 1.65 22.14
C SER A 126 -3.12 2.07 23.62
N MET A 127 -4.28 2.59 24.04
CA MET A 127 -4.56 2.86 25.45
C MET A 127 -5.29 1.69 26.14
N ASP A 128 -6.00 0.86 25.38
CA ASP A 128 -6.88 -0.20 25.90
C ASP A 128 -6.48 -1.61 25.45
N GLY A 129 -5.64 -1.73 24.43
CA GLY A 129 -5.21 -3.02 23.85
C GLY A 129 -6.18 -3.55 22.78
N GLU A 130 -7.26 -2.82 22.52
CA GLU A 130 -8.31 -3.21 21.57
C GLU A 130 -8.30 -2.30 20.34
N HIS A 131 -8.22 -0.99 20.55
CA HIS A 131 -8.22 0.02 19.49
C HIS A 131 -6.82 0.55 19.25
N TRP A 132 -6.31 0.41 18.04
CA TRP A 132 -4.91 0.66 17.70
C TRP A 132 -4.74 1.90 16.84
N GLY A 133 -3.80 2.77 17.21
CA GLY A 133 -3.35 3.87 16.36
C GLY A 133 -2.03 3.52 15.69
N THR A 134 -1.97 3.70 14.37
CA THR A 134 -0.77 3.44 13.56
C THR A 134 0.30 4.50 13.84
N LEU A 135 1.53 4.06 14.18
CA LEU A 135 2.71 4.92 14.20
C LEU A 135 3.37 4.96 12.83
N ALA A 136 3.66 3.78 12.27
CA ALA A 136 4.33 3.66 10.99
C ALA A 136 4.08 2.28 10.32
N HIS A 137 4.17 2.27 9.00
CA HIS A 137 4.42 1.08 8.20
C HIS A 137 5.78 1.26 7.54
N ILE A 138 6.73 0.37 7.84
CA ILE A 138 8.13 0.51 7.47
C ILE A 138 8.47 -0.64 6.53
N ASN A 139 8.78 -0.32 5.28
CA ASN A 139 9.11 -1.32 4.28
C ASN A 139 10.58 -1.74 4.36
N THR A 140 10.88 -2.96 3.90
CA THR A 140 12.25 -3.44 3.78
C THR A 140 13.06 -2.52 2.87
N LYS A 141 14.31 -2.22 3.25
CA LYS A 141 15.21 -1.39 2.44
C LYS A 141 16.04 -2.23 1.46
N ILE A 142 16.20 -3.52 1.77
CA ILE A 142 17.03 -4.46 1.03
C ILE A 142 16.11 -5.39 0.24
N PRO A 143 16.37 -5.61 -1.06
CA PRO A 143 15.64 -6.58 -1.86
C PRO A 143 15.68 -7.99 -1.26
N ILE A 144 14.54 -8.68 -1.23
CA ILE A 144 14.43 -10.04 -0.67
C ILE A 144 14.86 -11.13 -1.67
N TRP A 145 15.03 -10.80 -2.95
CA TRP A 145 15.41 -11.76 -4.01
C TRP A 145 16.89 -11.78 -4.37
N GLU A 146 17.70 -10.88 -3.80
CA GLU A 146 19.13 -10.86 -4.07
C GLU A 146 19.85 -11.91 -3.20
N PRO A 147 20.52 -12.91 -3.81
CA PRO A 147 21.38 -13.83 -3.06
C PRO A 147 22.55 -13.05 -2.46
N GLY A 148 22.81 -13.27 -1.17
CA GLY A 148 23.86 -12.55 -0.47
C GLY A 148 24.18 -13.20 0.88
N PRO A 149 25.29 -12.78 1.52
CA PRO A 149 25.60 -13.21 2.87
C PRO A 149 24.46 -12.82 3.83
N ALA A 150 24.42 -13.47 5.00
CA ALA A 150 23.52 -13.05 6.05
C ALA A 150 23.70 -11.55 6.36
N THR A 151 22.59 -10.84 6.47
CA THR A 151 22.53 -9.41 6.78
C THR A 151 21.42 -9.17 7.79
N ASP A 152 21.49 -8.04 8.48
CA ASP A 152 20.48 -7.56 9.41
C ASP A 152 19.99 -6.15 9.06
N GLN A 153 18.81 -5.79 9.57
CA GLN A 153 18.33 -4.42 9.54
C GLN A 153 17.38 -4.13 10.68
N PHE A 154 17.31 -2.84 11.02
CA PHE A 154 16.29 -2.30 11.91
C PHE A 154 15.13 -1.69 11.12
N TYR A 155 13.93 -2.06 11.53
CA TYR A 155 12.72 -1.31 11.24
C TYR A 155 12.50 -0.37 12.42
N GLN A 156 12.53 0.94 12.18
CA GLN A 156 12.50 1.96 13.23
C GLN A 156 11.47 3.03 12.89
N TRP A 157 10.62 3.36 13.85
CA TRP A 157 9.87 4.60 13.90
C TRP A 157 10.47 5.49 14.99
N ASN A 158 10.83 6.72 14.65
CA ASN A 158 11.31 7.71 15.59
C ASN A 158 10.46 8.99 15.48
N GLY A 159 9.80 9.37 16.58
CA GLY A 159 8.86 10.48 16.60
C GLY A 159 9.49 11.86 16.35
N GLU A 160 10.81 12.04 16.52
CA GLU A 160 11.50 13.29 16.16
C GLU A 160 11.74 13.42 14.66
N THR A 161 12.06 12.32 13.97
CA THR A 161 12.38 12.32 12.53
C THR A 161 11.15 12.09 11.66
N ASP A 162 10.29 11.16 12.08
CA ASP A 162 9.15 10.67 11.28
C ASP A 162 7.85 11.39 11.66
N GLY A 163 7.86 12.05 12.82
CA GLY A 163 6.69 12.71 13.39
C GLY A 163 5.69 11.74 14.03
N VAL A 164 4.62 12.32 14.58
CA VAL A 164 3.56 11.60 15.27
C VAL A 164 2.23 11.84 14.56
N PRO A 165 1.54 10.79 14.06
CA PRO A 165 0.25 10.92 13.37
C PRO A 165 -0.89 11.22 14.37
N SER A 166 -0.93 12.46 14.88
CA SER A 166 -1.91 12.92 15.86
C SER A 166 -2.83 14.01 15.33
N ASN A 167 -4.11 13.99 15.74
CA ASN A 167 -5.10 15.01 15.37
C ASN A 167 -5.12 16.24 16.31
N GLY A 168 -4.13 16.38 17.21
CA GLY A 168 -4.22 17.36 18.31
C GLY A 168 -2.95 18.16 18.61
N ASN A 169 -1.77 17.70 18.19
CA ASN A 169 -0.52 18.43 18.38
C ASN A 169 0.44 18.18 17.21
N PRO A 170 0.58 19.13 16.25
CA PRO A 170 1.45 18.96 15.09
C PRO A 170 2.95 18.98 15.42
N HIS A 171 3.32 19.31 16.67
CA HIS A 171 4.70 19.30 17.16
C HIS A 171 4.97 18.17 18.16
N ALA A 172 4.06 17.20 18.25
CA ALA A 172 4.31 16.03 19.07
C ALA A 172 5.43 15.19 18.46
N VAL A 173 6.34 14.73 19.32
CA VAL A 173 7.43 13.80 18.97
C VAL A 173 7.37 12.52 19.80
N MET A 174 6.31 12.35 20.60
CA MET A 174 6.03 11.14 21.36
C MET A 174 4.56 10.73 21.22
N ALA A 175 4.30 9.43 21.26
CA ALA A 175 2.97 8.84 21.28
C ALA A 175 2.56 8.43 22.69
N GLN A 176 1.33 8.78 23.11
CA GLN A 176 0.77 8.31 24.38
C GLN A 176 0.21 6.91 24.21
N ALA A 177 0.67 5.97 25.04
CA ALA A 177 0.29 4.57 24.94
C ALA A 177 0.38 3.85 26.30
N ARG A 178 -0.44 2.82 26.48
CA ARG A 178 -0.18 1.75 27.46
C ARG A 178 0.31 0.48 26.75
N TYR A 179 -0.19 0.21 25.56
CA TYR A 179 0.19 -0.95 24.78
C TYR A 179 0.94 -0.54 23.53
N VAL A 180 1.92 -1.35 23.14
CA VAL A 180 2.66 -1.21 21.88
C VAL A 180 2.52 -2.53 21.12
N LYS A 181 2.28 -2.44 19.81
CA LYS A 181 2.18 -3.61 18.94
C LYS A 181 3.11 -3.47 17.74
N VAL A 182 3.86 -4.52 17.44
CA VAL A 182 4.65 -4.67 16.22
C VAL A 182 4.06 -5.81 15.40
N THR A 183 3.86 -5.59 14.10
CA THR A 183 3.31 -6.62 13.20
C THR A 183 4.16 -6.82 11.96
N PHE A 184 4.23 -8.04 11.47
CA PHE A 184 4.92 -8.38 10.23
C PHE A 184 4.32 -9.64 9.58
N VAL A 185 4.64 -9.87 8.30
CA VAL A 185 4.26 -11.11 7.59
C VAL A 185 5.51 -11.89 7.25
N ALA A 186 5.52 -13.18 7.60
CA ALA A 186 6.54 -14.10 7.16
C ALA A 186 6.16 -14.67 5.78
N GLY A 187 6.87 -14.29 4.72
CA GLY A 187 6.68 -14.88 3.38
C GLY A 187 7.22 -16.31 3.29
N THR A 188 8.46 -16.50 3.76
CA THR A 188 9.05 -17.80 4.13
C THR A 188 9.38 -17.76 5.61
N PHE A 189 10.65 -17.85 6.01
CA PHE A 189 11.06 -17.59 7.38
C PHE A 189 11.32 -16.11 7.57
N ALA A 190 10.82 -15.54 8.65
CA ALA A 190 11.22 -14.22 9.17
C ALA A 190 11.80 -14.41 10.59
N PHE A 191 12.99 -13.86 10.81
CA PHE A 191 13.75 -14.00 12.05
C PHE A 191 13.91 -12.64 12.70
N LEU A 192 13.63 -12.57 14.00
CA LEU A 192 13.79 -11.39 14.85
C LEU A 192 14.34 -11.81 16.21
N ASP A 193 15.17 -10.95 16.80
CA ASP A 193 15.85 -11.16 18.09
C ASP A 193 15.50 -10.08 19.11
N GLU A 194 15.28 -8.81 18.74
CA GLU A 194 14.99 -7.75 19.71
C GLU A 194 13.94 -6.73 19.22
N ILE A 195 13.09 -6.27 20.13
CA ILE A 195 12.21 -5.10 19.98
C ILE A 195 12.44 -4.13 21.14
N GLU A 196 12.81 -2.89 20.79
CA GLU A 196 13.00 -1.81 21.75
C GLU A 196 11.90 -0.77 21.62
N VAL A 197 11.37 -0.33 22.77
CA VAL A 197 10.37 0.75 22.85
C VAL A 197 10.93 1.84 23.75
N LEU A 198 11.51 2.89 23.17
CA LEU A 198 12.08 3.97 23.97
C LEU A 198 11.00 4.98 24.32
N GLY A 199 11.02 5.43 25.58
CA GLY A 199 10.11 6.48 26.04
C GLY A 199 10.29 6.78 27.52
N VAL A 200 9.33 7.53 28.05
CA VAL A 200 9.30 7.96 29.46
C VAL A 200 8.02 7.53 30.15
N ASP A 201 8.10 7.35 31.46
CA ASP A 201 6.95 7.04 32.29
C ASP A 201 5.98 8.23 32.37
N GLY A 202 4.67 7.97 32.27
CA GLY A 202 3.65 8.99 32.31
C GLY A 202 3.53 9.82 31.04
N LYS A 203 2.83 10.96 31.16
CA LYS A 203 2.54 11.87 30.05
C LYS A 203 3.59 12.96 29.93
N ASP A 204 4.35 12.96 28.84
CA ASP A 204 5.24 14.05 28.47
C ASP A 204 4.48 15.19 27.76
N LYS A 205 4.97 16.42 27.86
CA LYS A 205 4.36 17.59 27.21
C LYS A 205 4.46 17.55 25.69
N LYS A 206 5.47 16.87 25.15
CA LYS A 206 5.67 16.65 23.72
C LYS A 206 4.95 15.39 23.20
N SER A 207 4.16 14.73 24.05
CA SER A 207 3.39 13.56 23.67
C SER A 207 1.98 13.90 23.17
N ALA A 208 1.44 13.10 22.26
CA ALA A 208 0.06 13.20 21.79
C ALA A 208 -0.63 11.84 21.75
N LYS A 209 -1.97 11.85 21.81
CA LYS A 209 -2.77 10.65 21.52
C LYS A 209 -2.76 10.40 20.01
N ILE A 210 -2.62 9.15 19.64
CA ILE A 210 -2.70 8.72 18.25
C ILE A 210 -4.17 8.46 17.90
N SER A 211 -4.55 8.83 16.69
CA SER A 211 -5.87 8.50 16.15
C SER A 211 -5.94 7.01 15.91
N VAL A 212 -7.01 6.38 16.37
CA VAL A 212 -7.28 4.97 16.07
C VAL A 212 -7.40 4.81 14.55
N ASP A 213 -6.72 3.81 14.01
CA ASP A 213 -6.68 3.44 12.60
C ASP A 213 -7.14 1.99 12.48
N GLU A 214 -8.43 1.80 12.27
CA GLU A 214 -9.01 0.47 12.14
C GLU A 214 -8.68 -0.10 10.75
N PRO A 215 -8.16 -1.34 10.66
CA PRO A 215 -7.94 -2.00 9.38
C PRO A 215 -9.21 -2.02 8.53
N ALA A 216 -9.14 -1.35 7.39
CA ALA A 216 -10.26 -1.20 6.47
C ALA A 216 -9.72 -1.18 5.05
N TYR A 217 -10.55 -1.58 4.09
CA TYR A 217 -10.19 -1.43 2.69
C TYR A 217 -10.16 0.06 2.27
N ALA A 218 -9.54 0.32 1.13
CA ALA A 218 -9.54 1.63 0.49
C ALA A 218 -10.96 2.24 0.40
N GLN A 219 -11.09 3.50 0.81
CA GLN A 219 -12.35 4.22 0.84
C GLN A 219 -12.71 4.84 -0.52
N ALA A 220 -13.99 5.10 -0.77
CA ALA A 220 -14.48 5.57 -2.07
C ALA A 220 -13.91 6.93 -2.51
N GLU A 221 -13.52 7.80 -1.56
CA GLU A 221 -12.97 9.12 -1.86
C GLU A 221 -11.60 9.03 -2.55
N THR A 222 -10.82 8.01 -2.22
CA THR A 222 -9.46 7.82 -2.76
C THR A 222 -9.48 7.17 -4.15
N THR A 223 -10.59 6.54 -4.53
CA THR A 223 -10.74 5.83 -5.80
C THR A 223 -11.37 6.67 -6.90
N GLY A 224 -11.63 7.96 -6.66
CA GLY A 224 -12.40 8.78 -7.60
C GLY A 224 -13.83 8.26 -7.79
N GLY A 225 -14.37 7.55 -6.79
CA GLY A 225 -15.66 6.89 -6.85
C GLY A 225 -15.71 5.70 -7.81
N ILE A 226 -14.58 5.04 -8.07
CA ILE A 226 -14.52 3.74 -8.75
C ILE A 226 -14.49 2.65 -7.67
N ASN A 227 -15.37 1.66 -7.73
CA ASN A 227 -15.29 0.48 -6.87
C ASN A 227 -14.89 -0.77 -7.65
N ASN A 228 -15.15 -0.81 -8.95
CA ASN A 228 -14.91 -1.96 -9.80
C ASN A 228 -14.22 -1.52 -11.09
N LEU A 229 -12.88 -1.56 -11.08
CA LEU A 229 -12.01 -1.20 -12.20
C LEU A 229 -11.68 -2.45 -13.02
N VAL A 230 -12.23 -2.59 -14.22
CA VAL A 230 -11.83 -3.67 -15.12
C VAL A 230 -10.58 -3.30 -15.92
N LEU A 231 -9.63 -4.23 -16.00
CA LEU A 231 -8.43 -4.09 -16.82
C LEU A 231 -8.74 -4.60 -18.23
N LEU A 232 -8.68 -3.70 -19.21
CA LEU A 232 -8.78 -4.03 -20.63
C LEU A 232 -7.41 -3.81 -21.24
N TYR A 233 -6.65 -4.87 -21.45
CA TYR A 233 -5.32 -4.76 -22.05
C TYR A 233 -5.48 -4.36 -23.52
N ASN A 234 -4.88 -3.23 -23.92
CA ASN A 234 -5.00 -2.67 -25.27
C ASN A 234 -3.63 -2.43 -25.94
N GLY A 235 -2.59 -3.12 -25.46
CA GLY A 235 -1.29 -3.21 -26.11
C GLY A 235 -1.33 -3.95 -27.44
N TRP A 236 -0.14 -4.32 -27.96
CA TRP A 236 -0.05 -5.17 -29.14
C TRP A 236 -0.26 -6.63 -28.76
N TYR A 237 -1.18 -7.29 -29.45
CA TYR A 237 -1.43 -8.73 -29.33
C TYR A 237 -1.72 -9.28 -30.72
N ASP A 238 -1.44 -10.57 -30.92
CA ASP A 238 -1.77 -11.25 -32.16
C ASP A 238 -3.27 -11.10 -32.49
N HIS A 239 -3.59 -11.10 -33.79
CA HIS A 239 -4.98 -11.00 -34.27
C HIS A 239 -5.77 -9.75 -33.83
N GLY A 240 -5.10 -8.70 -33.36
CA GLY A 240 -5.78 -7.46 -32.93
C GLY A 240 -6.53 -7.64 -31.62
N GLU A 241 -6.09 -8.57 -30.78
CA GLU A 241 -6.72 -8.90 -29.50
C GLU A 241 -6.79 -7.71 -28.51
N GLY A 242 -5.83 -6.79 -28.59
CA GLY A 242 -5.87 -5.50 -27.87
C GLY A 242 -6.73 -4.42 -28.52
N ASP A 243 -7.42 -4.71 -29.64
CA ASP A 243 -8.29 -3.79 -30.38
C ASP A 243 -9.76 -3.95 -29.94
N TRP A 244 -10.05 -3.36 -28.78
CA TRP A 244 -11.39 -3.28 -28.22
C TRP A 244 -12.38 -2.55 -29.12
N THR A 245 -13.27 -3.29 -29.78
CA THR A 245 -14.43 -2.75 -30.49
C THR A 245 -15.56 -2.44 -29.52
N LYS A 246 -16.46 -1.55 -29.93
CA LYS A 246 -17.68 -1.22 -29.19
C LYS A 246 -18.44 -2.48 -28.74
N GLU A 247 -18.63 -3.44 -29.63
CA GLU A 247 -19.38 -4.68 -29.39
C GLU A 247 -18.70 -5.60 -28.36
N ASN A 248 -17.36 -5.57 -28.28
CA ASN A 248 -16.58 -6.33 -27.31
C ASN A 248 -16.53 -5.64 -25.94
N ILE A 249 -16.70 -4.31 -25.90
CA ILE A 249 -16.70 -3.51 -24.67
C ILE A 249 -18.05 -3.59 -23.92
N VAL A 250 -19.17 -3.63 -24.65
CA VAL A 250 -20.52 -3.57 -24.05
C VAL A 250 -20.73 -4.55 -22.88
N PRO A 251 -20.29 -5.83 -22.95
CA PRO A 251 -20.44 -6.77 -21.83
C PRO A 251 -19.62 -6.44 -20.58
N TYR A 252 -18.65 -5.53 -20.66
CA TYR A 252 -17.87 -5.06 -19.51
C TYR A 252 -18.50 -3.83 -18.87
N ILE A 253 -18.96 -2.86 -19.67
CA ILE A 253 -19.62 -1.67 -19.11
C ILE A 253 -21.08 -1.96 -18.69
N SER A 254 -21.69 -3.01 -19.22
CA SER A 254 -23.06 -3.41 -18.88
C SER A 254 -23.22 -4.91 -18.74
N TYR A 255 -24.13 -5.31 -17.85
CA TYR A 255 -24.65 -6.66 -17.84
C TYR A 255 -25.56 -6.88 -19.05
N VAL A 256 -25.24 -7.86 -19.89
CA VAL A 256 -26.05 -8.20 -21.07
C VAL A 256 -26.82 -9.51 -20.89
N ASP A 257 -28.02 -9.60 -21.48
CA ASP A 257 -28.76 -10.87 -21.56
C ASP A 257 -28.13 -11.86 -22.58
N PRO A 258 -28.66 -13.09 -22.74
CA PRO A 258 -28.16 -14.04 -23.74
C PRO A 258 -28.23 -13.57 -25.20
N ASN A 259 -29.01 -12.52 -25.49
CA ASN A 259 -29.10 -11.89 -26.81
C ASN A 259 -28.16 -10.66 -26.94
N GLY A 260 -27.26 -10.46 -25.98
CA GLY A 260 -26.34 -9.33 -25.96
C GLY A 260 -26.99 -7.98 -25.68
N GLN A 261 -28.21 -7.95 -25.14
CA GLN A 261 -28.89 -6.68 -24.84
C GLN A 261 -28.53 -6.20 -23.43
N PRO A 262 -28.02 -4.97 -23.27
CA PRO A 262 -27.77 -4.35 -21.97
C PRO A 262 -29.01 -4.35 -21.08
N LYS A 263 -28.83 -4.72 -19.81
CA LYS A 263 -29.88 -4.76 -18.77
C LYS A 263 -29.56 -3.93 -17.54
N ASP A 264 -28.29 -3.77 -17.20
CA ASP A 264 -27.83 -2.96 -16.07
C ASP A 264 -26.36 -2.54 -16.29
N TRP A 265 -25.88 -1.55 -15.56
CA TRP A 265 -24.45 -1.21 -15.52
C TRP A 265 -23.65 -2.27 -14.74
N LEU A 266 -22.43 -2.54 -15.19
CA LEU A 266 -21.54 -3.57 -14.60
C LEU A 266 -20.31 -2.93 -13.94
N TYR A 267 -19.18 -2.78 -14.65
CA TYR A 267 -17.99 -2.12 -14.12
C TYR A 267 -18.17 -0.59 -14.12
N ASP A 268 -17.69 0.08 -13.06
CA ASP A 268 -17.81 1.54 -12.89
C ASP A 268 -16.52 2.30 -13.24
N GLY A 269 -15.46 1.59 -13.61
CA GLY A 269 -14.25 2.12 -14.20
C GLY A 269 -13.60 1.14 -15.19
N VAL A 270 -12.91 1.69 -16.19
CA VAL A 270 -12.10 0.94 -17.16
C VAL A 270 -10.66 1.44 -17.08
N LEU A 271 -9.71 0.51 -16.94
CA LEU A 271 -8.28 0.77 -17.11
C LEU A 271 -7.83 0.25 -18.47
N TYR A 272 -7.29 1.14 -19.31
CA TYR A 272 -6.55 0.76 -20.51
C TYR A 272 -5.04 0.79 -20.26
N LEU A 273 -4.40 -0.35 -20.49
CA LEU A 273 -2.96 -0.56 -20.36
C LEU A 273 -2.43 -1.53 -21.42
N GLY A 274 -1.14 -1.48 -21.70
CA GLY A 274 -0.45 -2.48 -22.51
C GLY A 274 0.92 -2.79 -21.92
N LEU A 275 1.35 -4.06 -21.98
CA LEU A 275 2.67 -4.46 -21.49
C LEU A 275 3.75 -4.32 -22.55
N TRP A 276 3.40 -4.47 -23.83
CA TRP A 276 4.34 -4.52 -24.94
C TRP A 276 4.00 -3.52 -26.05
N GLY A 277 5.04 -2.95 -26.66
CA GLY A 277 4.92 -2.17 -27.89
C GLY A 277 4.62 -3.03 -29.11
N GLU A 278 4.48 -2.37 -30.26
CA GLU A 278 4.14 -3.02 -31.54
C GLU A 278 5.06 -4.20 -31.85
N HIS A 279 4.50 -5.34 -32.28
CA HIS A 279 5.26 -6.56 -32.58
C HIS A 279 6.15 -7.04 -31.41
N TRP A 280 5.64 -6.95 -30.18
CA TRP A 280 6.36 -7.28 -28.95
C TRP A 280 7.64 -6.46 -28.74
N SER A 281 7.75 -5.28 -29.36
CA SER A 281 8.93 -4.43 -29.23
C SER A 281 8.89 -3.60 -27.95
N GLY A 282 9.80 -3.91 -27.03
CA GLY A 282 9.96 -3.20 -25.76
C GLY A 282 8.79 -3.42 -24.78
N SER A 283 9.13 -3.55 -23.50
CA SER A 283 8.15 -3.65 -22.42
C SER A 283 7.96 -2.29 -21.75
N TYR A 284 6.70 -1.89 -21.58
CA TYR A 284 6.31 -0.69 -20.83
C TYR A 284 6.43 -0.90 -19.32
N GLU A 285 6.38 -2.14 -18.85
CA GLU A 285 6.47 -2.51 -17.45
C GLU A 285 7.93 -2.56 -16.98
N THR A 286 8.78 -3.30 -17.69
CA THR A 286 10.21 -3.43 -17.35
C THR A 286 11.06 -2.28 -17.86
N GLY A 287 10.46 -1.35 -18.62
CA GLY A 287 11.09 -0.11 -19.06
C GLY A 287 12.11 -0.29 -20.18
N THR A 288 11.79 -1.17 -21.13
CA THR A 288 12.58 -1.39 -22.36
C THR A 288 11.89 -0.84 -23.61
N ALA A 289 10.70 -0.24 -23.46
CA ALA A 289 10.00 0.48 -24.51
C ALA A 289 10.51 1.92 -24.67
N ASN A 290 10.96 2.27 -25.88
CA ASN A 290 11.49 3.60 -26.20
C ASN A 290 10.38 4.57 -26.65
N LEU A 291 10.75 5.81 -26.99
CA LEU A 291 9.83 6.86 -27.41
C LEU A 291 8.97 6.48 -28.63
N THR A 292 9.49 5.66 -29.55
CA THR A 292 8.72 5.17 -30.71
C THR A 292 7.58 4.26 -30.23
N ASN A 293 7.85 3.36 -29.29
CA ASN A 293 6.83 2.52 -28.67
C ASN A 293 5.77 3.38 -27.96
N TRP A 294 6.21 4.35 -27.15
CA TRP A 294 5.30 5.21 -26.39
C TRP A 294 4.37 6.03 -27.32
N LYS A 295 4.91 6.56 -28.42
CA LYS A 295 4.13 7.24 -29.46
C LYS A 295 3.11 6.29 -30.09
N TRP A 296 3.53 5.10 -30.49
CA TRP A 296 2.64 4.09 -31.08
C TRP A 296 1.45 3.75 -30.16
N TYR A 297 1.71 3.51 -28.87
CA TYR A 297 0.63 3.18 -27.93
C TYR A 297 -0.38 4.33 -27.78
N LEU A 298 0.10 5.57 -27.65
CA LEU A 298 -0.77 6.74 -27.59
C LEU A 298 -1.54 6.93 -28.90
N ASP A 299 -0.91 6.74 -30.06
CA ASP A 299 -1.55 6.89 -31.36
C ASP A 299 -2.63 5.83 -31.58
N LYS A 300 -2.38 4.57 -31.21
CA LYS A 300 -3.38 3.48 -31.23
C LYS A 300 -4.55 3.77 -30.30
N THR A 301 -4.26 4.12 -29.05
CA THR A 301 -5.29 4.30 -28.00
C THR A 301 -6.24 5.46 -28.31
N PHE A 302 -5.69 6.57 -28.84
CA PHE A 302 -6.43 7.80 -29.15
C PHE A 302 -6.81 7.95 -30.63
N ALA A 303 -6.54 6.95 -31.47
CA ALA A 303 -6.90 7.00 -32.89
C ALA A 303 -8.40 7.32 -33.08
N PRO A 304 -8.80 7.90 -34.23
CA PRO A 304 -10.20 8.16 -34.53
C PRO A 304 -11.12 6.93 -34.45
N GLU A 305 -10.57 5.72 -34.61
CA GLU A 305 -11.27 4.44 -34.41
C GLU A 305 -10.69 3.60 -33.25
N GLY A 306 -9.79 4.18 -32.46
CA GLY A 306 -9.05 3.53 -31.39
C GLY A 306 -9.91 3.21 -30.14
N ASN A 307 -9.30 2.51 -29.18
CA ASN A 307 -9.99 1.91 -28.04
C ASN A 307 -10.83 2.91 -27.22
N LEU A 308 -10.35 4.14 -27.03
CA LEU A 308 -11.10 5.17 -26.30
C LEU A 308 -12.31 5.67 -27.08
N LYS A 309 -12.22 5.78 -28.41
CA LYS A 309 -13.38 6.13 -29.23
C LYS A 309 -14.44 5.04 -29.18
N GLN A 310 -14.02 3.78 -29.27
CA GLN A 310 -14.90 2.61 -29.18
C GLN A 310 -15.61 2.56 -27.82
N LEU A 311 -14.91 2.88 -26.72
CA LEU A 311 -15.48 2.98 -25.38
C LEU A 311 -16.49 4.13 -25.25
N ASP A 312 -16.20 5.31 -25.83
CA ASP A 312 -17.12 6.46 -25.83
C ASP A 312 -18.44 6.11 -26.54
N GLU A 313 -18.38 5.49 -27.72
CA GLU A 313 -19.58 5.08 -28.46
C GLU A 313 -20.30 3.90 -27.78
N ALA A 314 -19.60 2.95 -27.17
CA ALA A 314 -20.19 1.86 -26.38
C ALA A 314 -20.99 2.42 -25.20
N THR A 315 -20.39 3.36 -24.48
CA THR A 315 -21.00 4.01 -23.33
C THR A 315 -22.24 4.79 -23.75
N LYS A 316 -22.15 5.57 -24.83
CA LYS A 316 -23.28 6.32 -25.38
C LYS A 316 -24.45 5.42 -25.77
N GLU A 317 -24.20 4.34 -26.51
CA GLU A 317 -25.26 3.43 -26.94
C GLU A 317 -25.92 2.73 -25.74
N THR A 318 -25.11 2.26 -24.80
CA THR A 318 -25.57 1.60 -23.58
C THR A 318 -26.38 2.56 -22.70
N ALA A 319 -25.92 3.80 -22.53
CA ALA A 319 -26.61 4.86 -21.81
C ALA A 319 -28.02 5.14 -22.38
N VAL A 320 -28.17 5.11 -23.70
CA VAL A 320 -29.48 5.24 -24.34
C VAL A 320 -30.37 4.03 -24.06
N LYS A 321 -29.83 2.81 -24.18
CA LYS A 321 -30.56 1.55 -23.95
C LYS A 321 -31.03 1.39 -22.51
N LEU A 322 -30.22 1.80 -21.54
CA LEU A 322 -30.53 1.74 -20.11
C LEU A 322 -31.33 2.95 -19.60
N GLY A 323 -31.56 3.97 -20.44
CA GLY A 323 -32.29 5.18 -20.06
C GLY A 323 -31.50 6.19 -19.21
N ASP A 324 -30.19 5.96 -19.01
CA ASP A 324 -29.27 6.84 -18.27
C ASP A 324 -28.38 7.64 -19.23
N ARG A 325 -28.99 8.56 -20.00
CA ARG A 325 -28.30 9.32 -21.06
C ARG A 325 -27.18 10.26 -20.59
N LYS A 326 -27.04 10.46 -19.27
CA LYS A 326 -25.99 11.32 -18.69
C LYS A 326 -24.80 10.51 -18.16
N HIS A 327 -24.89 9.19 -18.23
CA HIS A 327 -23.83 8.31 -17.77
C HIS A 327 -22.50 8.63 -18.44
N LYS A 328 -21.42 8.57 -17.65
CA LYS A 328 -20.06 8.62 -18.14
C LYS A 328 -19.25 7.47 -17.56
N THR A 329 -18.56 6.75 -18.42
CA THR A 329 -17.62 5.72 -18.01
C THR A 329 -16.34 6.41 -17.53
N LYS A 330 -15.91 6.06 -16.31
CA LYS A 330 -14.63 6.52 -15.77
C LYS A 330 -13.49 5.74 -16.40
N VAL A 331 -12.46 6.45 -16.81
CA VAL A 331 -11.29 5.89 -17.50
C VAL A 331 -10.04 6.16 -16.67
N VAL A 332 -9.23 5.11 -16.48
CA VAL A 332 -7.87 5.18 -15.96
C VAL A 332 -6.93 4.80 -17.11
N LEU A 333 -5.83 5.53 -17.27
CA LEU A 333 -4.84 5.29 -18.33
C LEU A 333 -3.47 5.03 -17.75
N MET A 334 -2.71 4.10 -18.33
CA MET A 334 -1.37 3.78 -17.83
C MET A 334 -0.34 4.92 -18.02
N ILE A 335 0.66 4.95 -17.14
CA ILE A 335 1.94 5.65 -17.28
C ILE A 335 3.01 4.57 -17.44
N PRO A 336 3.72 4.51 -18.59
CA PRO A 336 4.81 3.57 -18.79
C PRO A 336 6.01 3.82 -17.88
N ASN A 337 6.74 2.76 -17.55
CA ASN A 337 8.04 2.86 -16.88
C ASN A 337 9.13 3.25 -17.91
N PRO A 338 9.88 4.35 -17.72
CA PRO A 338 10.98 4.70 -18.63
C PRO A 338 12.23 3.81 -18.46
N GLY A 339 12.25 2.93 -17.45
CA GLY A 339 13.35 2.00 -17.20
C GLY A 339 14.68 2.68 -16.90
N LYS A 340 15.75 1.88 -16.92
CA LYS A 340 17.14 2.30 -16.60
C LYS A 340 18.18 1.81 -17.62
N SER A 341 17.74 1.05 -18.62
CA SER A 341 18.64 0.30 -19.52
C SER A 341 18.76 0.88 -20.93
N LEU A 342 17.96 1.90 -21.28
CA LEU A 342 17.93 2.48 -22.62
C LEU A 342 18.90 3.65 -22.71
N SER A 343 19.98 3.51 -23.47
CA SER A 343 20.89 4.61 -23.79
C SER A 343 20.40 5.50 -24.94
N ASP A 344 19.44 5.00 -25.72
CA ASP A 344 18.74 5.71 -26.80
C ASP A 344 17.22 5.57 -26.62
N PHE A 345 16.65 6.35 -25.71
CA PHE A 345 15.20 6.36 -25.48
C PHE A 345 14.45 7.14 -26.57
N GLY A 346 15.01 8.25 -27.03
CA GLY A 346 14.44 9.19 -27.98
C GLY A 346 14.42 10.61 -27.42
N ASP A 347 14.40 11.59 -28.32
CA ASP A 347 14.35 13.02 -27.99
C ASP A 347 12.92 13.45 -27.64
N VAL A 348 12.70 13.78 -26.35
CA VAL A 348 11.39 14.13 -25.80
C VAL A 348 11.17 15.64 -25.68
N ASP A 349 12.23 16.46 -25.69
CA ASP A 349 12.14 17.91 -25.52
C ASP A 349 12.52 18.72 -26.78
N GLY A 350 12.95 18.03 -27.84
CA GLY A 350 13.25 18.60 -29.15
C GLY A 350 14.61 19.26 -29.25
N ASP A 351 15.54 18.97 -28.32
CA ASP A 351 16.89 19.53 -28.33
C ASP A 351 17.85 18.85 -29.33
N GLY A 352 17.39 17.77 -29.98
CA GLY A 352 18.14 16.98 -30.94
C GLY A 352 19.01 15.87 -30.32
N ILE A 353 18.91 15.66 -29.01
CA ILE A 353 19.65 14.66 -28.25
C ILE A 353 18.66 13.62 -27.70
N SER A 354 18.98 12.35 -27.89
CA SER A 354 18.19 11.26 -27.32
C SER A 354 18.43 11.15 -25.83
N GLU A 355 17.36 10.92 -25.06
CA GLU A 355 17.46 10.73 -23.63
C GLU A 355 18.16 9.40 -23.29
N ASN A 356 19.21 9.47 -22.47
CA ASN A 356 19.96 8.30 -22.01
C ASN A 356 19.59 8.00 -20.55
N MET A 357 18.99 6.83 -20.32
CA MET A 357 18.50 6.39 -19.01
C MET A 357 19.56 5.60 -18.21
N VAL A 358 20.73 5.33 -18.81
CA VAL A 358 21.78 4.48 -18.24
C VAL A 358 22.70 5.32 -17.36
N SER A 359 22.53 5.20 -16.05
CA SER A 359 23.33 5.91 -15.05
C SER A 359 24.84 5.67 -15.15
N ALA A 360 25.26 4.48 -15.61
CA ALA A 360 26.68 4.19 -15.86
C ALA A 360 27.30 5.01 -16.99
N GLU A 361 26.49 5.55 -17.92
CA GLU A 361 26.96 6.31 -19.08
C GLU A 361 26.89 7.83 -18.85
N VAL A 362 25.83 8.31 -18.19
CA VAL A 362 25.58 9.75 -18.02
C VAL A 362 25.58 10.25 -16.57
N GLY A 363 25.72 9.34 -15.60
CA GLY A 363 25.63 9.61 -14.17
C GLY A 363 24.19 9.57 -13.63
N ASN A 364 24.04 9.28 -12.33
CA ASN A 364 22.72 9.10 -11.68
C ASN A 364 21.80 10.31 -11.83
N GLU A 365 22.33 11.53 -11.62
CA GLU A 365 21.52 12.76 -11.69
C GLU A 365 20.94 13.00 -13.09
N ALA A 366 21.77 12.84 -14.14
CA ALA A 366 21.33 13.03 -15.51
C ALA A 366 20.37 11.92 -15.96
N ALA A 367 20.67 10.65 -15.66
CA ALA A 367 19.77 9.53 -15.97
C ALA A 367 18.40 9.71 -15.29
N PHE A 368 18.38 10.11 -14.02
CA PHE A 368 17.12 10.39 -13.31
C PHE A 368 16.38 11.61 -13.92
N ALA A 369 17.08 12.67 -14.28
CA ALA A 369 16.48 13.82 -14.96
C ALA A 369 15.84 13.43 -16.30
N ASN A 370 16.51 12.60 -17.09
CA ASN A 370 16.02 12.09 -18.38
C ASN A 370 14.76 11.24 -18.22
N ARG A 371 14.71 10.36 -17.20
CA ARG A 371 13.51 9.58 -16.85
C ARG A 371 12.32 10.49 -16.48
N LYS A 372 12.56 11.58 -15.73
CA LYS A 372 11.51 12.57 -15.42
C LYS A 372 10.99 13.25 -16.68
N LYS A 373 11.87 13.67 -17.60
CA LYS A 373 11.47 14.28 -18.88
C LYS A 373 10.58 13.33 -19.68
N ALA A 374 10.90 12.04 -19.73
CA ALA A 374 10.07 11.04 -20.41
C ALA A 374 8.65 10.95 -19.82
N VAL A 375 8.53 10.84 -18.49
CA VAL A 375 7.23 10.80 -17.80
C VAL A 375 6.43 12.09 -18.05
N GLU A 376 7.07 13.26 -17.98
CA GLU A 376 6.42 14.54 -18.29
C GLU A 376 5.93 14.63 -19.73
N TRP A 377 6.76 14.20 -20.68
CA TRP A 377 6.40 14.16 -22.10
C TRP A 377 5.15 13.32 -22.30
N TYR A 378 5.12 12.11 -21.75
CA TYR A 378 4.00 11.19 -21.87
C TYR A 378 2.71 11.79 -21.30
N MET A 379 2.77 12.33 -20.08
CA MET A 379 1.64 12.96 -19.41
C MET A 379 1.09 14.15 -20.21
N ASN A 380 1.97 15.00 -20.76
CA ASN A 380 1.57 16.14 -21.59
C ASN A 380 0.89 15.70 -22.89
N GLU A 381 1.44 14.70 -23.55
CA GLU A 381 0.93 14.18 -24.82
C GLU A 381 -0.41 13.44 -24.64
N LEU A 382 -0.56 12.66 -23.57
CA LEU A 382 -1.84 12.05 -23.18
C LEU A 382 -2.90 13.14 -22.92
N ARG A 383 -2.59 14.15 -22.11
CA ARG A 383 -3.51 15.26 -21.80
C ARG A 383 -3.94 16.00 -23.06
N LYS A 384 -3.01 16.29 -23.96
CA LYS A 384 -3.28 16.97 -25.24
C LYS A 384 -4.23 16.13 -26.11
N ARG A 385 -3.97 14.83 -26.25
CA ARG A 385 -4.81 13.92 -27.03
C ARG A 385 -6.20 13.76 -26.41
N TRP A 386 -6.29 13.58 -25.09
CA TRP A 386 -7.57 13.52 -24.36
C TRP A 386 -8.42 14.77 -24.58
N SER A 387 -7.83 15.96 -24.38
CA SER A 387 -8.56 17.23 -24.56
C SER A 387 -9.00 17.44 -26.01
N SER A 388 -8.21 16.99 -26.98
CA SER A 388 -8.52 17.15 -28.41
C SER A 388 -9.60 16.17 -28.89
N ALA A 389 -9.65 14.98 -28.31
CA ALA A 389 -10.61 13.94 -28.69
C ALA A 389 -12.06 14.29 -28.31
N GLY A 390 -12.27 15.07 -27.25
CA GLY A 390 -13.59 15.62 -26.90
C GLY A 390 -14.64 14.55 -26.56
N TYR A 391 -14.23 13.46 -25.91
CA TYR A 391 -15.12 12.36 -25.53
C TYR A 391 -16.32 12.85 -24.72
N SER A 392 -17.52 12.41 -25.12
CA SER A 392 -18.78 12.95 -24.62
C SER A 392 -19.35 12.14 -23.46
N HIS A 393 -19.03 10.85 -23.42
CA HIS A 393 -19.52 9.87 -22.46
C HIS A 393 -18.37 9.23 -21.64
N LEU A 394 -17.18 9.82 -21.68
CA LEU A 394 -16.04 9.41 -20.85
C LEU A 394 -15.65 10.49 -19.85
N GLU A 395 -15.09 10.05 -18.74
CA GLU A 395 -14.44 10.89 -17.73
C GLU A 395 -13.05 10.32 -17.42
N LEU A 396 -11.99 11.10 -17.61
CA LEU A 396 -10.65 10.70 -17.18
C LEU A 396 -10.59 10.78 -15.65
N ALA A 397 -10.65 9.65 -14.97
CA ALA A 397 -10.64 9.55 -13.52
C ALA A 397 -9.22 9.58 -12.96
N GLY A 398 -8.26 8.99 -13.67
CA GLY A 398 -6.86 9.08 -13.27
C GLY A 398 -5.87 8.29 -14.09
N MET A 399 -4.70 8.07 -13.49
CA MET A 399 -3.57 7.42 -14.13
C MET A 399 -3.09 6.21 -13.33
N TYR A 400 -2.59 5.19 -14.01
CA TYR A 400 -2.11 3.94 -13.43
C TYR A 400 -0.60 3.80 -13.67
N TRP A 401 0.20 3.57 -12.64
CA TRP A 401 1.63 3.28 -12.83
C TRP A 401 1.81 1.81 -13.21
N VAL A 402 2.39 1.53 -14.38
CA VAL A 402 2.38 0.17 -14.94
C VAL A 402 3.34 -0.80 -14.25
N ALA A 403 4.46 -0.32 -13.69
CA ALA A 403 5.39 -1.21 -13.00
C ALA A 403 4.83 -1.65 -11.64
N GLU A 404 4.84 -2.95 -11.38
CA GLU A 404 4.23 -3.57 -10.19
C GLU A 404 5.13 -3.55 -8.94
N GLY A 405 6.33 -2.96 -9.04
CA GLY A 405 7.31 -2.85 -7.96
C GLY A 405 7.94 -1.46 -7.88
N ALA A 406 8.52 -1.16 -6.71
CA ALA A 406 9.34 0.03 -6.49
C ALA A 406 10.70 -0.38 -5.90
N ASP A 407 11.57 -0.89 -6.77
CA ASP A 407 12.71 -1.72 -6.38
C ASP A 407 13.80 -0.96 -5.63
N ASP A 408 14.13 0.25 -6.08
CA ASP A 408 15.15 1.10 -5.45
C ASP A 408 14.71 2.56 -5.24
N GLU A 409 15.60 3.36 -4.67
CA GLU A 409 15.32 4.75 -4.32
C GLU A 409 14.98 5.61 -5.54
N ASP A 410 15.65 5.40 -6.67
CA ASP A 410 15.38 6.15 -7.89
C ASP A 410 13.98 5.84 -8.43
N ASP A 411 13.53 4.58 -8.35
CA ASP A 411 12.17 4.21 -8.75
C ASP A 411 11.12 4.81 -7.82
N ARG A 412 11.34 4.77 -6.50
CA ARG A 412 10.44 5.42 -5.53
C ARG A 412 10.34 6.92 -5.77
N ASN A 413 11.47 7.59 -5.99
CA ASN A 413 11.53 9.03 -6.27
C ASN A 413 10.83 9.37 -7.60
N LEU A 414 10.95 8.52 -8.62
CA LEU A 414 10.25 8.70 -9.89
C LEU A 414 8.74 8.50 -9.75
N ILE A 415 8.29 7.50 -9.00
CA ILE A 415 6.86 7.27 -8.71
C ILE A 415 6.27 8.47 -7.97
N GLN A 416 6.96 8.99 -6.95
CA GLN A 416 6.53 10.19 -6.22
C GLN A 416 6.48 11.42 -7.13
N TYR A 417 7.41 11.54 -8.09
CA TYR A 417 7.36 12.57 -9.11
C TYR A 417 6.13 12.45 -10.02
N ALA A 418 5.84 11.23 -10.51
CA ALA A 418 4.65 10.95 -11.30
C ALA A 418 3.37 11.27 -10.51
N SER A 419 3.30 10.90 -9.23
CA SER A 419 2.22 11.26 -8.31
C SER A 419 1.96 12.76 -8.29
N GLN A 420 3.00 13.59 -8.14
CA GLN A 420 2.88 15.06 -8.15
C GLN A 420 2.28 15.58 -9.47
N LEU A 421 2.68 15.02 -10.61
CA LEU A 421 2.12 15.39 -11.92
C LEU A 421 0.63 15.03 -12.01
N VAL A 422 0.25 13.83 -11.58
CA VAL A 422 -1.15 13.36 -11.58
C VAL A 422 -2.02 14.22 -10.67
N HIS A 423 -1.56 14.54 -9.46
CA HIS A 423 -2.30 15.35 -8.49
C HIS A 423 -2.44 16.81 -8.91
N LYS A 424 -1.44 17.37 -9.61
CA LYS A 424 -1.53 18.71 -10.21
C LYS A 424 -2.70 18.84 -11.19
N GLU A 425 -3.07 17.74 -11.85
CA GLU A 425 -4.23 17.66 -12.75
C GLU A 425 -5.54 17.29 -12.03
N LYS A 426 -5.52 17.19 -10.68
CA LYS A 426 -6.65 16.78 -9.84
C LYS A 426 -7.20 15.40 -10.23
N LYS A 427 -6.29 14.50 -10.59
CA LYS A 427 -6.56 13.11 -10.95
C LYS A 427 -6.13 12.18 -9.82
N ARG A 428 -6.66 10.95 -9.85
CA ARG A 428 -6.27 9.87 -8.94
C ARG A 428 -5.10 9.07 -9.51
N PHE A 429 -4.22 8.62 -8.64
CA PHE A 429 -3.07 7.78 -9.00
C PHE A 429 -3.28 6.36 -8.47
N TYR A 430 -3.30 5.39 -9.39
CA TYR A 430 -3.65 3.99 -9.13
C TYR A 430 -2.41 3.09 -9.25
N TRP A 431 -2.40 2.01 -8.47
CA TRP A 431 -1.38 0.97 -8.54
C TRP A 431 -1.95 -0.42 -8.27
N ILE A 432 -1.34 -1.44 -8.84
CA ILE A 432 -1.73 -2.84 -8.64
C ILE A 432 -0.41 -3.60 -8.48
N PRO A 433 0.08 -3.76 -7.24
CA PRO A 433 1.34 -4.45 -7.01
C PRO A 433 1.16 -5.96 -6.84
N TYR A 434 2.16 -6.69 -7.34
CA TYR A 434 2.34 -8.12 -7.13
C TYR A 434 2.46 -8.50 -5.65
N PHE A 435 1.99 -9.69 -5.26
CA PHE A 435 2.01 -10.13 -3.85
C PHE A 435 3.43 -10.13 -3.25
N PHE A 436 4.44 -10.44 -4.05
CA PHE A 436 5.83 -10.39 -3.62
C PHE A 436 6.61 -9.22 -4.22
N GLY A 437 5.92 -8.26 -4.85
CA GLY A 437 6.55 -7.07 -5.42
C GLY A 437 7.20 -6.21 -4.32
N ASN A 438 8.31 -5.55 -4.64
CA ASN A 438 8.94 -4.66 -3.66
C ASN A 438 7.98 -3.54 -3.30
N GLN A 439 7.94 -3.17 -2.01
CA GLN A 439 7.14 -2.05 -1.52
C GLN A 439 5.63 -2.19 -1.84
N ASN A 440 5.13 -3.40 -2.05
CA ASN A 440 3.74 -3.64 -2.47
C ASN A 440 2.66 -3.15 -1.49
N TYR A 441 3.04 -2.82 -0.26
CA TYR A 441 2.17 -2.21 0.75
C TYR A 441 2.41 -0.69 0.94
N ALA A 442 3.34 -0.10 0.19
CA ALA A 442 3.80 1.28 0.34
C ALA A 442 2.97 2.30 -0.45
N GLY A 443 1.83 1.90 -1.03
CA GLY A 443 1.09 2.70 -2.01
C GLY A 443 0.91 4.17 -1.59
N LYS A 444 0.41 4.39 -0.36
CA LYS A 444 0.22 5.73 0.20
C LYS A 444 1.52 6.52 0.39
N GLN A 445 2.60 5.86 0.81
CA GLN A 445 3.93 6.48 0.99
C GLN A 445 4.56 6.89 -0.36
N LEU A 446 4.32 6.11 -1.40
CA LEU A 446 4.77 6.38 -2.76
C LEU A 446 3.91 7.44 -3.48
N GLY A 447 2.78 7.85 -2.87
CA GLY A 447 1.90 8.90 -3.38
C GLY A 447 0.75 8.40 -4.26
N PHE A 448 0.46 7.10 -4.26
CA PHE A 448 -0.76 6.57 -4.86
C PHE A 448 -1.98 6.94 -4.01
N ASP A 449 -3.10 7.27 -4.66
CA ASP A 449 -4.38 7.47 -3.97
C ASP A 449 -4.99 6.11 -3.59
N VAL A 450 -4.86 5.10 -4.45
CA VAL A 450 -5.33 3.74 -4.18
C VAL A 450 -4.44 2.71 -4.83
N ALA A 451 -4.25 1.58 -4.14
CA ALA A 451 -3.65 0.39 -4.70
C ALA A 451 -4.59 -0.81 -4.54
N ALA A 452 -4.51 -1.82 -5.41
CA ALA A 452 -5.19 -3.11 -5.23
C ALA A 452 -4.18 -4.24 -5.21
N LEU A 453 -4.09 -4.97 -4.10
CA LEU A 453 -3.12 -6.05 -3.95
C LEU A 453 -3.54 -7.28 -4.74
N GLN A 454 -2.62 -7.83 -5.53
CA GLN A 454 -2.80 -9.09 -6.26
C GLN A 454 -2.58 -10.28 -5.32
N PRO A 455 -3.52 -11.23 -5.19
CA PRO A 455 -3.27 -12.45 -4.44
C PRO A 455 -2.37 -13.46 -5.17
N ASN A 456 -2.34 -13.43 -6.50
CA ASN A 456 -1.66 -14.38 -7.40
C ASN A 456 -2.10 -15.84 -7.26
N TYR A 457 -3.19 -16.10 -6.53
CA TYR A 457 -3.75 -17.42 -6.30
C TYR A 457 -4.22 -18.09 -7.60
N PHE A 458 -4.73 -17.32 -8.57
CA PHE A 458 -5.20 -17.86 -9.85
C PHE A 458 -4.07 -18.57 -10.61
N PHE A 459 -2.87 -17.99 -10.60
CA PHE A 459 -1.73 -18.45 -11.39
C PHE A 459 -0.81 -19.40 -10.63
N ASP A 460 -0.57 -19.13 -9.35
CA ASP A 460 0.42 -19.86 -8.57
C ASP A 460 -0.15 -21.14 -7.93
N GLU A 461 0.73 -22.09 -7.66
CA GLU A 461 0.43 -23.29 -6.87
C GLU A 461 0.54 -22.97 -5.36
N VAL A 462 -0.39 -22.14 -4.87
CA VAL A 462 -0.45 -21.73 -3.46
C VAL A 462 -1.78 -22.14 -2.81
N PRO A 463 -1.83 -22.33 -1.49
CA PRO A 463 -3.08 -22.66 -0.78
C PRO A 463 -4.14 -21.55 -0.88
N ILE A 464 -5.42 -21.91 -0.71
CA ILE A 464 -6.57 -20.99 -0.79
C ILE A 464 -6.50 -19.85 0.25
N GLU A 465 -5.81 -20.09 1.37
CA GLU A 465 -5.51 -19.10 2.41
C GLU A 465 -4.75 -17.88 1.87
N ARG A 466 -4.16 -17.97 0.67
CA ARG A 466 -3.60 -16.82 -0.05
C ARG A 466 -4.62 -15.69 -0.22
N ILE A 467 -5.89 -16.02 -0.52
CA ILE A 467 -6.95 -15.01 -0.68
C ILE A 467 -7.24 -14.33 0.67
N GLU A 468 -7.33 -15.10 1.76
CA GLU A 468 -7.51 -14.55 3.12
C GLU A 468 -6.35 -13.60 3.47
N THR A 469 -5.13 -14.03 3.17
CA THR A 469 -3.91 -13.29 3.47
C THR A 469 -3.88 -11.96 2.71
N ALA A 470 -4.11 -11.99 1.40
CA ALA A 470 -4.16 -10.79 0.57
C ALA A 470 -5.29 -9.84 1.02
N ALA A 471 -6.48 -10.37 1.33
CA ALA A 471 -7.60 -9.59 1.82
C ALA A 471 -7.32 -8.93 3.18
N THR A 472 -6.63 -9.64 4.08
CA THR A 472 -6.22 -9.13 5.39
C THR A 472 -5.21 -8.00 5.25
N LEU A 473 -4.20 -8.19 4.39
CA LEU A 473 -3.18 -7.17 4.13
C LEU A 473 -3.76 -5.95 3.43
N ALA A 474 -4.68 -6.16 2.49
CA ALA A 474 -5.38 -5.05 1.86
C ALA A 474 -6.16 -4.19 2.87
N LYS A 475 -6.79 -4.80 3.90
CA LYS A 475 -7.38 -4.03 5.00
C LYS A 475 -6.35 -3.33 5.87
N GLN A 476 -5.25 -4.01 6.18
CA GLN A 476 -4.21 -3.46 7.04
C GLN A 476 -3.56 -2.21 6.44
N TYR A 477 -3.42 -2.16 5.11
CA TYR A 477 -2.75 -1.09 4.39
C TYR A 477 -3.69 -0.19 3.59
N HIS A 478 -5.01 -0.24 3.86
CA HIS A 478 -6.02 0.60 3.19
C HIS A 478 -6.02 0.49 1.66
N MET A 479 -5.83 -0.73 1.16
CA MET A 479 -5.82 -1.08 -0.27
C MET A 479 -7.15 -1.74 -0.69
N GLY A 480 -7.32 -1.92 -1.99
CA GLY A 480 -8.28 -2.84 -2.58
C GLY A 480 -7.67 -4.23 -2.82
N VAL A 481 -8.41 -5.08 -3.54
CA VAL A 481 -7.97 -6.42 -3.94
C VAL A 481 -8.09 -6.55 -5.46
N GLU A 482 -7.07 -7.09 -6.12
CA GLU A 482 -7.23 -7.53 -7.51
C GLU A 482 -7.86 -8.92 -7.57
N MET A 483 -8.88 -9.05 -8.42
CA MET A 483 -9.52 -10.30 -8.80
C MET A 483 -8.85 -10.81 -10.06
N GLU A 484 -8.18 -11.95 -9.99
CA GLU A 484 -7.42 -12.52 -11.11
C GLU A 484 -8.15 -13.72 -11.70
N PHE A 485 -8.36 -13.69 -13.02
CA PHE A 485 -8.83 -14.80 -13.82
C PHE A 485 -8.44 -14.61 -15.28
N ASP A 486 -8.51 -15.67 -16.09
CA ASP A 486 -8.34 -15.62 -17.54
C ASP A 486 -9.25 -16.64 -18.24
N GLU A 487 -9.08 -16.80 -19.56
CA GLU A 487 -9.94 -17.64 -20.40
C GLU A 487 -10.03 -19.10 -19.92
N ARG A 488 -9.04 -19.59 -19.17
CA ARG A 488 -9.03 -20.95 -18.61
C ARG A 488 -10.19 -21.18 -17.65
N MET A 489 -10.75 -20.14 -17.01
CA MET A 489 -11.96 -20.30 -16.19
C MET A 489 -13.14 -20.88 -16.99
N ASN A 490 -13.15 -20.66 -18.30
CA ASN A 490 -14.21 -21.12 -19.20
C ASN A 490 -14.03 -22.58 -19.61
N THR A 491 -12.79 -23.09 -19.65
CA THR A 491 -12.45 -24.37 -20.28
C THR A 491 -11.87 -25.40 -19.32
N ASP A 492 -11.24 -24.97 -18.23
CA ASP A 492 -10.59 -25.83 -17.23
C ASP A 492 -11.34 -25.78 -15.89
N PRO A 493 -11.88 -26.91 -15.40
CA PRO A 493 -12.55 -26.97 -14.11
C PRO A 493 -11.71 -26.47 -12.93
N SER A 494 -10.40 -26.67 -12.95
CA SER A 494 -9.50 -26.25 -11.85
C SER A 494 -9.39 -24.73 -11.78
N PHE A 495 -9.25 -24.08 -12.93
CA PHE A 495 -9.23 -22.61 -13.00
C PHE A 495 -10.62 -22.00 -12.76
N ARG A 496 -11.69 -22.69 -13.17
CA ARG A 496 -13.05 -22.30 -12.80
C ARG A 496 -13.26 -22.32 -11.30
N GLN A 497 -12.76 -23.36 -10.62
CA GLN A 497 -12.79 -23.45 -9.17
C GLN A 497 -12.06 -22.25 -8.53
N LYS A 498 -10.84 -21.93 -8.99
CA LYS A 498 -10.10 -20.77 -8.48
C LYS A 498 -10.88 -19.46 -8.64
N TYR A 499 -11.50 -19.22 -9.80
CA TYR A 499 -12.37 -18.06 -10.03
C TYR A 499 -13.54 -18.00 -9.02
N ILE A 500 -14.23 -19.11 -8.78
CA ILE A 500 -15.32 -19.19 -7.80
C ILE A 500 -14.81 -18.91 -6.38
N GLU A 501 -13.61 -19.38 -6.03
CA GLU A 501 -12.98 -19.14 -4.73
C GLU A 501 -12.65 -17.66 -4.51
N TYR A 502 -12.22 -16.92 -5.55
CA TYR A 502 -12.10 -15.44 -5.49
C TYR A 502 -13.46 -14.78 -5.21
N LEU A 503 -14.55 -15.21 -5.85
CA LEU A 503 -15.88 -14.63 -5.58
C LEU A 503 -16.37 -14.97 -4.17
N ASN A 504 -16.16 -16.21 -3.72
CA ASN A 504 -16.51 -16.66 -2.37
C ASN A 504 -15.71 -15.90 -1.30
N GLY A 505 -14.42 -15.69 -1.53
CA GLY A 505 -13.56 -14.90 -0.65
C GLY A 505 -14.06 -13.46 -0.47
N GLY A 506 -14.77 -12.89 -1.46
CA GLY A 506 -15.31 -11.55 -1.31
C GLY A 506 -16.47 -11.45 -0.33
N ILE A 507 -17.17 -12.56 -0.10
CA ILE A 507 -18.15 -12.70 0.98
C ILE A 507 -17.42 -12.95 2.29
N ASP A 508 -16.50 -13.93 2.32
CA ASP A 508 -15.85 -14.38 3.56
C ASP A 508 -14.96 -13.28 4.18
N TYR A 509 -14.25 -12.54 3.34
CA TYR A 509 -13.29 -11.51 3.76
C TYR A 509 -13.82 -10.09 3.57
N GLY A 510 -14.98 -9.92 2.96
CA GLY A 510 -15.74 -8.66 2.95
C GLY A 510 -15.37 -7.65 1.86
N TYR A 511 -14.64 -8.05 0.80
CA TYR A 511 -14.33 -7.16 -0.33
C TYR A 511 -15.41 -7.09 -1.42
N MET A 512 -16.49 -7.87 -1.32
CA MET A 512 -17.57 -7.83 -2.33
C MET A 512 -18.26 -6.45 -2.40
N LYS A 513 -18.50 -5.79 -1.26
CA LYS A 513 -19.31 -4.56 -1.18
C LYS A 513 -18.47 -3.37 -0.76
N ASN A 514 -18.62 -2.23 -1.45
CA ASN A 514 -18.04 -0.93 -1.08
C ASN A 514 -16.51 -0.92 -0.91
N VAL A 515 -15.83 -1.75 -1.70
CA VAL A 515 -14.36 -1.88 -1.70
C VAL A 515 -13.85 -1.70 -3.12
N PHE A 516 -12.73 -1.00 -3.28
CA PHE A 516 -12.04 -0.94 -4.56
C PHE A 516 -11.54 -2.32 -4.98
N LYS A 517 -11.89 -2.73 -6.19
CA LYS A 517 -11.42 -3.96 -6.81
C LYS A 517 -10.92 -3.68 -8.21
N ALA A 518 -9.74 -4.19 -8.51
CA ALA A 518 -9.24 -4.33 -9.87
C ALA A 518 -9.64 -5.73 -10.39
N TYR A 519 -9.90 -5.86 -11.69
CA TYR A 519 -10.27 -7.14 -12.30
C TYR A 519 -9.36 -7.42 -13.48
N TYR A 520 -8.36 -8.28 -13.25
CA TYR A 520 -7.57 -8.90 -14.30
C TYR A 520 -8.37 -10.07 -14.89
N GLN A 521 -8.50 -10.08 -16.21
CA GLN A 521 -9.36 -11.03 -16.93
C GLN A 521 -8.64 -11.77 -18.08
N GLY A 522 -7.31 -11.74 -18.10
CA GLY A 522 -6.57 -12.13 -19.30
C GLY A 522 -6.91 -11.15 -20.42
N ASN A 523 -7.40 -11.66 -21.54
CA ASN A 523 -7.77 -10.85 -22.68
C ASN A 523 -9.29 -10.81 -22.94
N THR A 524 -9.98 -11.95 -23.01
CA THR A 524 -11.42 -12.03 -23.33
C THR A 524 -12.24 -12.92 -22.40
N ALA A 525 -11.71 -13.35 -21.25
CA ALA A 525 -12.34 -14.38 -20.41
C ALA A 525 -13.82 -14.11 -20.09
N LEU A 526 -14.13 -12.88 -19.68
CA LEU A 526 -15.49 -12.49 -19.30
C LEU A 526 -16.38 -12.22 -20.52
N LEU A 527 -15.80 -11.73 -21.62
CA LEU A 527 -16.48 -11.58 -22.91
C LEU A 527 -16.94 -12.94 -23.45
N ASP A 528 -16.06 -13.93 -23.39
CA ASP A 528 -16.34 -15.31 -23.82
C ASP A 528 -17.42 -15.94 -22.94
N SER A 529 -17.34 -15.72 -21.62
CA SER A 529 -18.42 -16.09 -20.70
C SER A 529 -19.75 -15.48 -21.10
N ALA A 530 -19.79 -14.17 -21.34
CA ALA A 530 -21.02 -13.45 -21.66
C ALA A 530 -21.68 -13.94 -22.97
N ARG A 531 -20.88 -14.34 -23.96
CA ARG A 531 -21.35 -14.80 -25.29
C ARG A 531 -21.63 -16.30 -25.35
N SER A 532 -21.18 -17.06 -24.36
CA SER A 532 -21.29 -18.52 -24.39
C SER A 532 -22.75 -18.99 -24.43
N GLN A 533 -22.98 -20.04 -25.22
CA GLN A 533 -24.24 -20.78 -25.25
C GLN A 533 -24.22 -21.99 -24.31
N ASP A 534 -23.04 -22.35 -23.77
CA ASP A 534 -22.93 -23.33 -22.70
C ASP A 534 -23.40 -22.68 -21.38
N PRO A 535 -24.50 -23.17 -20.76
CA PRO A 535 -25.00 -22.60 -19.52
C PRO A 535 -23.97 -22.56 -18.39
N ALA A 536 -23.06 -23.54 -18.33
CA ALA A 536 -22.05 -23.60 -17.27
C ALA A 536 -21.01 -22.48 -17.40
N VAL A 537 -20.63 -22.13 -18.63
CA VAL A 537 -19.71 -21.03 -18.92
C VAL A 537 -20.42 -19.69 -18.83
N ARG A 538 -21.64 -19.58 -19.37
CA ARG A 538 -22.46 -18.36 -19.28
C ARG A 538 -22.74 -17.94 -17.83
N GLN A 539 -22.94 -18.91 -16.96
CA GLN A 539 -23.18 -18.65 -15.54
C GLN A 539 -22.01 -17.91 -14.86
N LEU A 540 -20.77 -18.07 -15.33
CA LEU A 540 -19.62 -17.37 -14.76
C LEU A 540 -19.72 -15.84 -14.94
N TYR A 541 -20.26 -15.38 -16.07
CA TYR A 541 -20.58 -13.97 -16.31
C TYR A 541 -21.70 -13.48 -15.39
N ASP A 542 -22.75 -14.29 -15.23
CA ASP A 542 -23.87 -13.96 -14.35
C ASP A 542 -23.41 -13.89 -12.87
N PHE A 543 -22.47 -14.75 -12.46
CA PHE A 543 -21.84 -14.68 -11.13
C PHE A 543 -21.03 -13.41 -10.93
N MET A 544 -20.24 -12.97 -11.93
CA MET A 544 -19.50 -11.71 -11.86
C MET A 544 -20.45 -10.53 -11.67
N TYR A 545 -21.54 -10.48 -12.44
CA TYR A 545 -22.57 -9.45 -12.29
C TYR A 545 -23.18 -9.47 -10.89
N GLN A 546 -23.60 -10.63 -10.39
CA GLN A 546 -24.13 -10.75 -9.04
C GLN A 546 -23.12 -10.31 -7.98
N PHE A 547 -21.83 -10.61 -8.17
CA PHE A 547 -20.77 -10.24 -7.24
C PHE A 547 -20.59 -8.73 -7.19
N ILE A 548 -20.49 -8.07 -8.34
CA ILE A 548 -20.38 -6.61 -8.46
C ILE A 548 -21.61 -5.91 -7.87
N LYS A 549 -22.81 -6.46 -8.05
CA LYS A 549 -24.05 -5.93 -7.44
C LYS A 549 -24.22 -6.31 -5.96
N GLY A 550 -23.33 -7.12 -5.40
CA GLY A 550 -23.38 -7.58 -4.01
C GLY A 550 -24.53 -8.53 -3.70
N THR A 551 -25.05 -9.24 -4.70
CA THR A 551 -26.13 -10.24 -4.63
C THR A 551 -25.65 -11.67 -4.84
N TYR A 552 -24.36 -11.87 -5.16
CA TYR A 552 -23.75 -13.19 -5.29
C TYR A 552 -23.89 -13.96 -3.97
N VAL A 553 -24.20 -15.24 -4.10
CA VAL A 553 -24.24 -16.22 -3.00
C VAL A 553 -23.15 -17.23 -3.26
N LYS A 554 -22.47 -17.67 -2.20
CA LYS A 554 -21.37 -18.63 -2.31
C LYS A 554 -21.77 -19.84 -3.14
N GLN A 555 -20.94 -20.15 -4.12
CA GLN A 555 -21.08 -21.35 -4.94
C GLN A 555 -20.16 -22.43 -4.40
N THR A 556 -20.56 -23.68 -4.56
CA THR A 556 -19.62 -24.79 -4.40
C THR A 556 -18.84 -24.90 -5.71
N PRO A 557 -17.50 -24.86 -5.68
CA PRO A 557 -16.67 -24.89 -6.88
C PRO A 557 -16.92 -26.09 -7.80
#